data_AF-A0AAE1ACD5-F1
#
_entry.id   AF-A0AAE1ACD5-F1
#
_cell.length_a   1.000
_cell.length_b   1.000
_cell.length_c   1.000
_cell.angle_alpha   90.00
_cell.angle_beta   90.00
_cell.angle_gamma   90.00
#
_symmetry.space_group_name_H-M   'P 1'
#
loop_
_entity.id
_entity.type
_entity.pdbx_description
1 polymer ?
#
loop_
_entity_poly.entity_id
_entity_poly.type
_entity_poly.pdbx_seq_one_letter_code
_entity_poly.pdbx_strand_id
1 'polypeptide(L)'
;MANLSITLAIFKVVLFIIILLERAESQELMCFGCLNNGVNSTCSGSGQYRFETCQPGEVCASNPFGHSDIGGCLALAICQEKVNANLYQSCCNSTFCNLQKNPRG
;
A
#
# COMPACT_ATOMS: atom_id res chain seq x y z
N MET A 1 33.13 -37.31 8.09
CA MET A 1 33.22 -35.86 7.82
C MET A 1 32.29 -35.37 6.69
N ALA A 2 31.45 -36.22 6.08
CA ALA A 2 30.55 -35.80 4.98
C ALA A 2 29.25 -35.11 5.45
N ASN A 3 28.72 -35.46 6.63
CA ASN A 3 27.42 -34.95 7.09
C ASN A 3 27.40 -33.44 7.35
N LEU A 4 28.49 -32.86 7.86
CA LEU A 4 28.56 -31.42 8.17
C LEU A 4 28.51 -30.55 6.90
N SER A 5 29.07 -31.04 5.79
CA SER A 5 29.09 -30.31 4.52
C SER A 5 27.72 -30.24 3.85
N ILE A 6 26.91 -31.30 4.00
CA ILE A 6 25.56 -31.37 3.44
C ILE A 6 24.62 -30.44 4.22
N THR A 7 24.70 -30.45 5.56
CA THR A 7 23.88 -29.57 6.41
C THR A 7 24.14 -28.09 6.11
N LEU A 8 25.40 -27.71 5.90
CA LEU A 8 25.76 -26.31 5.59
C LEU A 8 25.28 -25.88 4.19
N ALA A 9 25.26 -26.80 3.22
CA ALA A 9 24.74 -26.53 1.88
C ALA A 9 23.22 -26.33 1.89
N ILE A 10 22.49 -27.18 2.62
CA ILE A 10 21.03 -27.06 2.79
C ILE A 10 20.69 -25.73 3.44
N PHE A 11 21.40 -25.33 4.50
CA PHE A 11 21.17 -24.05 5.17
C PHE A 11 21.32 -22.84 4.24
N LYS A 12 22.35 -22.84 3.37
CA LYS A 12 22.55 -21.78 2.38
C LYS A 12 21.44 -21.71 1.33
N VAL A 13 20.95 -22.86 0.87
CA VAL A 13 19.85 -22.92 -0.11
C VAL A 13 18.55 -22.41 0.51
N VAL A 14 18.23 -22.84 1.74
CA VAL A 14 17.04 -22.37 2.46
C VAL A 14 17.11 -20.86 2.69
N LEU A 15 18.26 -20.33 3.13
CA LEU A 15 18.44 -18.90 3.32
C LEU A 15 18.29 -18.12 2.01
N PHE A 16 18.81 -18.64 0.90
CA PHE A 16 18.68 -18.02 -0.41
C PHE A 16 17.22 -18.01 -0.90
N ILE A 17 16.47 -19.09 -0.66
CA ILE A 17 15.04 -19.17 -0.98
C ILE A 17 14.23 -18.18 -0.14
N ILE A 18 14.53 -18.04 1.16
CA ILE A 18 13.88 -17.04 2.03
C ILE A 18 14.14 -15.62 1.51
N ILE A 19 15.39 -15.29 1.18
CA ILE A 19 15.75 -13.98 0.62
C ILE A 19 15.02 -13.72 -0.71
N LEU A 20 14.90 -14.73 -1.57
CA LEU A 20 14.17 -14.62 -2.82
C LEU A 20 12.66 -14.45 -2.61
N LEU A 21 12.07 -15.13 -1.63
CA LEU A 21 10.65 -14.99 -1.26
C LEU A 21 10.37 -13.60 -0.70
N GLU A 22 11.21 -13.09 0.21
CA GLU A 22 11.10 -11.72 0.75
C GLU A 22 11.21 -10.66 -0.36
N ARG A 23 12.00 -10.93 -1.41
CA ARG A 23 12.16 -10.02 -2.56
C ARG A 23 11.03 -10.12 -3.58
N ALA A 24 10.33 -11.25 -3.65
CA ALA A 24 9.23 -11.45 -4.60
C ALA A 24 7.91 -10.80 -4.12
N GLU A 25 7.81 -10.48 -2.83
CA GLU A 25 6.61 -9.89 -2.23
C GLU A 25 6.59 -8.36 -2.21
N SER A 26 7.65 -7.68 -2.66
CA SER A 26 7.58 -6.23 -2.91
C SER A 26 6.92 -5.95 -4.26
N GLN A 27 5.68 -6.44 -4.46
CA GLN A 27 4.83 -5.83 -5.47
C GLN A 27 4.57 -4.40 -5.01
N GLU A 28 5.13 -3.44 -5.74
CA GLU A 28 4.88 -2.03 -5.52
C GLU A 28 3.36 -1.78 -5.61
N LEU A 29 2.71 -1.64 -4.44
CA LEU A 29 1.30 -1.30 -4.37
C LEU A 29 1.15 0.11 -4.94
N MET A 30 0.31 0.27 -5.95
CA MET A 30 -0.02 1.61 -6.46
C MET A 30 -1.47 1.93 -6.17
N CYS A 31 -1.73 3.15 -5.73
CA CYS A 31 -3.08 3.61 -5.41
C CYS A 31 -3.43 4.84 -6.25
N PHE A 32 -4.73 5.02 -6.51
CA PHE A 32 -5.23 6.24 -7.10
C PHE A 32 -5.45 7.26 -6.00
N GLY A 33 -4.69 8.34 -6.02
CA GLY A 33 -4.73 9.32 -4.95
C GLY A 33 -4.41 10.71 -5.47
N CYS A 34 -4.11 11.58 -4.54
CA CYS A 34 -3.64 12.92 -4.85
C CYS A 34 -2.39 13.18 -4.03
N LEU A 35 -1.31 13.52 -4.72
CA LEU A 35 -0.01 13.65 -4.07
C LEU A 35 0.10 15.01 -3.42
N ASN A 36 0.13 15.00 -2.10
CA ASN A 36 0.06 16.22 -1.32
C ASN A 36 1.06 16.08 -0.16
N ASN A 37 2.18 16.82 -0.25
CA ASN A 37 3.37 16.72 0.62
C ASN A 37 3.13 17.23 2.07
N GLY A 38 1.90 17.18 2.59
CA GLY A 38 1.58 17.70 3.90
C GLY A 38 0.33 17.06 4.50
N VAL A 39 0.43 16.79 5.81
CA VAL A 39 -0.56 16.15 6.70
C VAL A 39 -1.95 16.80 6.69
N ASN A 40 -2.14 17.92 5.99
CA ASN A 40 -3.35 18.74 6.03
C ASN A 40 -3.80 19.30 4.66
N SER A 41 -3.38 18.69 3.56
CA SER A 41 -3.59 19.27 2.23
C SER A 41 -4.78 18.64 1.50
N THR A 42 -5.83 19.45 1.41
CA THR A 42 -7.05 19.21 0.65
C THR A 42 -6.80 19.34 -0.86
N CYS A 43 -6.86 18.27 -1.64
CA CYS A 43 -6.94 18.21 -3.12
C CYS A 43 -8.19 18.85 -3.76
N SER A 44 -8.80 19.81 -3.07
CA SER A 44 -9.99 20.50 -3.54
C SER A 44 -9.61 21.64 -4.49
N GLY A 45 -9.97 21.48 -5.77
CA GLY A 45 -10.07 22.57 -6.75
C GLY A 45 -8.98 22.61 -7.82
N SER A 46 -7.77 22.11 -7.55
CA SER A 46 -6.64 22.14 -8.49
C SER A 46 -5.62 20.99 -8.34
N GLY A 47 -5.81 20.10 -7.35
CA GLY A 47 -4.92 18.95 -7.13
C GLY A 47 -5.03 17.94 -8.27
N GLN A 48 -3.91 17.63 -8.92
CA GLN A 48 -3.88 16.59 -9.94
C GLN A 48 -3.97 15.21 -9.28
N TYR A 49 -5.10 14.53 -9.46
CA TYR A 49 -5.20 13.11 -9.15
C TYR A 49 -4.18 12.33 -9.97
N ARG A 50 -3.50 11.39 -9.34
CA ARG A 50 -2.47 10.59 -9.99
C ARG A 50 -2.35 9.23 -9.32
N PHE A 51 -1.67 8.35 -10.02
CA PHE A 51 -1.20 7.11 -9.45
C PHE A 51 0.05 7.38 -8.62
N GLU A 52 0.08 6.85 -7.40
CA GLU A 52 1.24 6.91 -6.52
C GLU A 52 1.63 5.51 -6.06
N THR A 53 2.92 5.27 -5.92
CA THR A 53 3.48 4.03 -5.39
C THR A 53 3.57 4.14 -3.88
N CYS A 54 2.99 3.17 -3.18
CA CYS A 54 2.94 3.14 -1.74
C CYS A 54 4.22 2.58 -1.12
N GLN A 55 4.48 3.02 0.10
CA GLN A 55 5.52 2.44 0.94
C GLN A 55 5.10 1.06 1.45
N PRO A 56 6.08 0.19 1.80
CA PRO A 56 5.78 -1.08 2.43
C PRO A 56 4.93 -0.91 3.69
N GLY A 57 3.82 -1.67 3.79
CA GLY A 57 2.89 -1.61 4.93
C GLY A 57 1.73 -0.61 4.78
N GLU A 58 1.70 0.13 3.69
CA GLU A 58 0.56 0.98 3.32
C GLU A 58 -0.50 0.20 2.51
N VAL A 59 -1.71 0.73 2.49
CA VAL A 59 -2.87 0.23 1.74
C VAL A 59 -3.55 1.37 1.00
N CYS A 60 -4.31 1.04 -0.05
CA CYS A 60 -5.12 2.02 -0.74
C CYS A 60 -6.35 2.37 0.09
N ALA A 61 -6.55 3.65 0.30
CA ALA A 61 -7.69 4.17 1.05
C ALA A 61 -8.72 4.82 0.10
N SER A 62 -10.01 4.51 0.30
CA SER A 62 -11.13 5.04 -0.49
C SER A 62 -12.00 5.97 0.36
N ASN A 63 -12.21 7.21 -0.08
CA ASN A 63 -13.14 8.15 0.54
C ASN A 63 -14.46 8.18 -0.27
N PRO A 64 -15.64 7.97 0.35
CA PRO A 64 -16.93 7.99 -0.35
C PRO A 64 -17.42 9.42 -0.62
N PHE A 65 -16.93 10.39 0.14
CA PHE A 65 -17.28 11.79 0.00
C PHE A 65 -16.27 12.42 -0.95
N GLY A 66 -16.67 12.64 -2.20
CA GLY A 66 -15.91 13.39 -3.23
C GLY A 66 -15.55 14.84 -2.86
N HIS A 67 -15.50 15.16 -1.57
CA HIS A 67 -15.29 16.45 -0.95
C HIS A 67 -14.06 16.51 -0.01
N SER A 68 -13.30 15.41 0.18
CA SER A 68 -12.05 15.48 0.97
C SER A 68 -11.02 14.41 0.58
N ASP A 69 -10.30 14.61 -0.51
CA ASP A 69 -8.85 14.86 -0.47
C ASP A 69 -7.86 13.95 0.26
N ILE A 70 -8.25 12.74 0.68
CA ILE A 70 -7.33 11.81 1.37
C ILE A 70 -7.42 10.40 0.77
N GLY A 71 -7.68 10.32 -0.55
CA GLY A 71 -7.50 9.08 -1.31
C GLY A 71 -6.04 8.90 -1.69
N GLY A 72 -5.52 7.68 -1.54
CA GLY A 72 -4.11 7.40 -1.77
C GLY A 72 -3.58 6.23 -0.95
N CYS A 73 -2.26 6.22 -0.74
CA CYS A 73 -1.56 5.31 0.15
C CYS A 73 -1.69 5.75 1.60
N LEU A 74 -2.02 4.83 2.50
CA LEU A 74 -2.13 5.10 3.92
C LEU A 74 -1.72 3.87 4.74
N ALA A 75 -1.09 4.07 5.90
CA ALA A 75 -0.82 2.96 6.81
C ALA A 75 -2.13 2.23 7.18
N LEU A 76 -2.13 0.89 7.19
CA LEU A 76 -3.32 0.08 7.44
C LEU A 76 -4.06 0.47 8.72
N ALA A 77 -3.31 0.70 9.81
CA ALA A 77 -3.89 1.08 11.11
C ALA A 77 -4.64 2.43 11.03
N ILE A 78 -4.04 3.42 10.37
CA ILE A 78 -4.65 4.74 10.18
C ILE A 78 -5.89 4.60 9.30
N CYS A 79 -5.81 3.81 8.23
CA CYS A 79 -6.94 3.62 7.33
C CYS A 79 -8.13 2.99 8.06
N GLN A 80 -7.89 1.97 8.90
CA GLN A 80 -8.94 1.34 9.71
C GLN A 80 -9.54 2.30 10.74
N GLU A 81 -8.72 3.09 11.42
CA GLU A 81 -9.19 4.12 12.34
C GLU A 81 -10.13 5.10 11.64
N LYS A 82 -9.76 5.54 10.43
CA LYS A 82 -10.55 6.49 9.64
C LYS A 82 -11.84 5.87 9.08
N VAL A 83 -11.83 4.59 8.70
CA VAL A 83 -13.05 3.85 8.33
C VAL A 83 -13.99 3.75 9.53
N ASN A 84 -13.49 3.40 10.71
CA ASN A 84 -14.30 3.34 11.94
C ASN A 84 -14.87 4.70 12.35
N ALA A 85 -14.15 5.78 12.05
CA ALA A 85 -14.61 7.15 12.23
C ALA A 85 -15.58 7.65 11.13
N ASN A 86 -16.00 6.77 10.18
CA ASN A 86 -16.82 7.11 9.02
C ASN A 86 -16.23 8.21 8.11
N LEU A 87 -14.91 8.38 8.13
CA LEU A 87 -14.20 9.32 7.26
C LEU A 87 -13.80 8.66 5.92
N TYR A 88 -13.72 7.33 5.90
CA TYR A 88 -13.38 6.53 4.73
C TYR A 88 -14.39 5.40 4.53
N GLN A 89 -14.53 4.94 3.29
CA GLN A 89 -15.44 3.86 2.90
C GLN A 89 -14.79 2.51 3.10
N SER A 90 -13.52 2.39 2.68
CA SER A 90 -12.79 1.14 2.76
C SER A 90 -11.29 1.33 2.60
N CYS A 91 -10.55 0.33 3.08
CA CYS A 91 -9.13 0.11 2.83
C CYS A 91 -8.98 -1.14 1.96
N CYS A 92 -8.03 -1.16 1.03
CA CYS A 92 -7.79 -2.33 0.19
C CYS A 92 -6.31 -2.45 -0.19
N ASN A 93 -5.85 -3.69 -0.33
CA ASN A 93 -4.43 -4.03 -0.52
C ASN A 93 -4.17 -4.63 -1.90
N SER A 94 -4.66 -3.96 -2.94
CA SER A 94 -4.42 -4.36 -4.32
C SER A 94 -4.26 -3.11 -5.18
N THR A 95 -3.41 -3.18 -6.18
CA THR A 95 -3.10 -2.04 -7.04
C THR A 95 -4.38 -1.45 -7.65
N PHE A 96 -4.59 -0.14 -7.49
CA PHE A 96 -5.72 0.65 -7.98
C PHE A 96 -7.10 0.22 -7.47
N CYS A 97 -7.18 -0.56 -6.39
CA CYS A 97 -8.45 -1.03 -5.83
C CYS A 97 -9.37 0.11 -5.32
N ASN A 98 -8.83 1.32 -5.15
CA ASN A 98 -9.58 2.51 -4.76
C ASN A 98 -10.04 3.39 -5.94
N LEU A 99 -9.73 3.02 -7.19
CA LEU A 99 -10.10 3.78 -8.39
C LEU A 99 -11.61 3.77 -8.64
N GLN A 100 -12.23 2.58 -8.70
CA GLN A 100 -13.66 2.43 -8.98
C GLN A 100 -14.58 2.97 -7.87
N LYS A 101 -14.03 3.17 -6.68
CA LYS A 101 -14.75 3.68 -5.51
C LYS A 101 -14.67 5.20 -5.41
N ASN A 102 -13.90 5.85 -6.29
CA ASN A 102 -13.80 7.28 -6.36
C ASN A 102 -14.74 7.81 -7.45
N PRO A 103 -15.70 8.71 -7.15
CA PRO A 103 -16.65 9.23 -8.14
C PRO A 103 -16.02 10.07 -9.27
N ARG A 104 -14.69 10.27 -9.25
CA ARG A 104 -13.92 10.97 -10.29
C ARG A 104 -13.03 10.04 -11.14
N GLY A 105 -13.03 8.73 -10.86
CA GLY A 105 -12.28 7.71 -11.60
C GLY A 105 -13.03 7.15 -12.80
#